data_AF-A0A2K3JQW3-F1
#
_entry.id   AF-A0A2K3JQW3-F1
#
_cell.length_a   1.000
_cell.length_b   1.000
_cell.length_c   1.000
_cell.angle_alpha   90.00
_cell.angle_beta   90.00
_cell.angle_gamma   90.00
#
_symmetry.space_group_name_H-M   'P 1'
#
loop_
_entity.id
_entity.type
_entity.pdbx_description
1 polymer ?
#
loop_
_entity_poly.entity_id
_entity_poly.type
_entity_poly.pdbx_seq_one_letter_code
_entity_poly.pdbx_strand_id
1 'polypeptide(L)'
;MMTPTLFDVSAITGLRPTGKTYNPLDASDNITLNYKENAFSAYILKHSGPENEEVSDEEHVAFLNLWLSHYVFCSRSLQIARKFIPMAVQIHEGSHFALGRLLLATLYESIGEVCDNLKGLAPAKSKSKKTVTDGGFEAAGP
;
A
#
# COMPACT_ATOMS: atom_id res chain seq x y z
N MET A 1 19.21 -23.31 22.46
CA MET A 1 18.80 -22.85 21.11
C MET A 1 18.32 -21.42 21.28
N MET A 2 19.06 -20.42 20.78
CA MET A 2 18.60 -19.03 20.83
C MET A 2 17.73 -18.78 19.60
N THR A 3 16.41 -18.86 19.79
CA THR A 3 15.46 -18.48 18.76
C THR A 3 15.26 -16.96 18.82
N PRO A 4 15.37 -16.23 17.70
CA PRO A 4 15.07 -14.81 17.68
C PRO A 4 13.62 -14.60 18.13
N THR A 5 13.43 -13.69 19.08
CA THR A 5 12.10 -13.32 19.55
C THR A 5 11.43 -12.37 18.55
N LEU A 6 10.11 -12.25 18.65
CA LEU A 6 9.36 -11.25 17.87
C LEU A 6 9.90 -9.82 18.10
N PHE A 7 10.45 -9.55 19.30
CA PHE A 7 11.06 -8.28 19.63
C PHE A 7 12.42 -8.10 18.94
N ASP A 8 13.24 -9.13 18.86
CA ASP A 8 14.50 -9.12 18.11
C ASP A 8 14.25 -8.86 16.61
N VAL A 9 13.24 -9.53 16.03
CA VAL A 9 12.82 -9.28 14.65
C VAL A 9 12.34 -7.84 14.47
N SER A 10 11.60 -7.29 15.44
CA SER A 10 11.14 -5.90 15.39
C SER A 10 12.27 -4.88 15.53
N ALA A 11 13.31 -5.19 16.30
CA ALA A 11 14.49 -4.35 16.45
C ALA A 11 15.33 -4.34 15.18
N ILE A 12 15.46 -5.50 14.51
CA ILE A 12 16.20 -5.61 13.24
C ILE A 12 15.44 -4.94 12.08
N THR A 13 14.12 -5.12 12.02
CA THR A 13 13.30 -4.62 10.90
C THR A 13 12.74 -3.22 11.12
N GLY A 14 12.79 -2.69 12.35
CA GLY A 14 12.09 -1.47 12.75
C GLY A 14 10.56 -1.62 12.78
N LEU A 15 10.03 -2.80 12.44
CA LEU A 15 8.60 -3.07 12.36
C LEU A 15 8.09 -3.60 13.71
N ARG A 16 7.60 -2.69 14.55
CA ARG A 16 7.01 -3.11 15.82
C ARG A 16 5.72 -3.90 15.61
N PRO A 17 5.60 -5.09 16.23
CA PRO A 17 4.39 -5.90 16.18
C PRO A 17 3.26 -5.30 17.03
N THR A 18 3.62 -4.55 18.07
CA THR A 18 2.73 -3.94 19.04
C THR A 18 2.92 -2.43 19.06
N GLY A 19 1.81 -1.69 19.11
CA GLY A 19 1.79 -0.23 19.07
C GLY A 19 0.37 0.27 18.86
N LYS A 20 0.19 1.59 18.93
CA LYS A 20 -1.09 2.23 18.62
C LYS A 20 -1.45 2.02 17.14
N THR A 21 -2.75 2.04 16.83
CA THR A 21 -3.22 2.09 15.43
C THR A 21 -2.82 3.43 14.85
N TYR A 22 -2.34 3.44 13.61
CA TYR A 22 -2.06 4.69 12.90
C TYR A 22 -3.37 5.46 12.68
N ASN A 23 -3.35 6.75 13.06
CA ASN A 23 -4.42 7.69 12.76
C ASN A 23 -3.79 8.90 12.06
N PRO A 24 -4.19 9.22 10.81
CA PRO A 24 -3.62 10.34 10.07
C PRO A 24 -3.94 11.71 10.70
N LEU A 25 -4.94 11.79 11.58
CA LEU A 25 -5.32 13.02 12.28
C LEU A 25 -4.39 13.36 13.45
N ASP A 26 -3.60 12.39 13.91
CA ASP A 26 -2.67 12.58 15.03
C ASP A 26 -1.31 13.15 14.55
N ALA A 27 -1.14 13.38 13.23
CA ALA A 27 0.04 14.04 12.69
C ALA A 27 0.01 15.53 13.06
N SER A 28 1.15 16.07 13.47
CA SER A 28 1.27 17.51 13.60
C SER A 28 1.30 18.19 12.23
N ASP A 29 0.92 19.46 12.21
CA ASP A 29 1.07 20.34 11.04
C ASP A 29 2.45 21.02 10.99
N ASN A 30 3.41 20.56 11.81
CA ASN A 30 4.70 21.21 11.99
C ASN A 30 5.54 21.20 10.71
N ILE A 31 5.43 20.14 9.90
CA ILE A 31 6.23 19.94 8.69
C ILE A 31 5.30 19.65 7.51
N THR A 32 5.13 20.64 6.64
CA THR A 32 4.26 20.54 5.46
C THR A 32 5.07 20.31 4.19
N LEU A 33 5.16 19.06 3.73
CA LEU A 33 5.78 18.73 2.44
C LEU A 33 4.81 18.96 1.27
N ASN A 34 4.95 20.08 0.57
CA ASN A 34 4.20 20.35 -0.65
C ASN A 34 5.10 20.28 -1.89
N TYR A 35 4.95 19.20 -2.67
CA TYR A 35 5.68 18.98 -3.92
C TYR A 35 4.71 18.81 -5.10
N LYS A 36 5.05 19.48 -6.21
CA LYS A 36 4.32 19.38 -7.50
C LYS A 36 4.85 18.26 -8.40
N GLU A 37 6.14 17.97 -8.29
CA GLU A 37 6.81 16.92 -9.04
C GLU A 37 6.94 15.69 -8.16
N ASN A 38 6.23 14.64 -8.54
CA ASN A 38 6.05 13.43 -7.74
C ASN A 38 6.83 12.23 -8.27
N ALA A 39 7.50 12.35 -9.43
CA ALA A 39 8.41 11.33 -9.95
C ALA A 39 9.60 11.15 -9.01
N PHE A 40 9.99 9.90 -8.74
CA PHE A 40 11.02 9.56 -7.75
C PHE A 40 12.35 10.30 -7.95
N SER A 41 12.85 10.36 -9.19
CA SER A 41 14.13 11.02 -9.51
C SER A 41 14.08 12.54 -9.27
N ALA A 42 13.01 13.19 -9.73
CA ALA A 42 12.81 14.63 -9.57
C ALA A 42 12.62 15.01 -8.09
N TYR A 43 11.94 14.15 -7.33
CA TYR A 43 11.73 14.37 -5.90
C TYR A 43 13.03 14.26 -5.09
N ILE A 44 13.86 13.25 -5.37
CA ILE A 44 15.17 13.11 -4.70
C ILE A 44 16.02 14.33 -4.99
N LEU A 45 16.15 14.75 -6.25
CA LEU A 45 16.95 15.92 -6.62
C LEU A 45 16.48 17.22 -5.93
N LYS A 46 15.18 17.35 -5.68
CA LYS A 46 14.59 18.56 -5.09
C LYS A 46 14.69 18.60 -3.56
N HIS A 47 14.67 17.44 -2.92
CA HIS A 47 14.70 17.30 -1.46
C HIS A 47 16.06 16.82 -0.94
N SER A 48 17.08 16.71 -1.80
CA SER A 48 18.47 16.52 -1.41
C SER A 48 19.15 17.88 -1.27
N GLY A 49 19.49 18.22 -0.03
CA GLY A 49 20.34 19.35 0.32
C GLY A 49 21.82 19.09 -0.01
N PRO A 50 22.68 20.09 0.24
CA PRO A 50 24.10 20.01 -0.04
C PRO A 50 24.78 18.90 0.78
N GLU A 51 25.71 18.16 0.15
CA GLU A 51 26.37 16.96 0.71
C GLU A 51 27.13 17.17 2.04
N ASN A 52 27.30 18.42 2.50
CA ASN A 52 28.10 18.79 3.67
C ASN A 52 27.29 19.41 4.82
N GLU A 53 25.96 19.38 4.77
CA GLU A 53 25.09 19.95 5.80
C GLU A 53 24.38 18.86 6.62
N GLU A 54 23.97 19.20 7.84
CA GLU A 54 23.16 18.30 8.65
C GLU A 54 21.78 18.11 8.01
N VAL A 55 21.25 16.88 8.07
CA VAL A 55 19.95 16.55 7.47
C VAL A 55 18.87 17.36 8.17
N SER A 56 18.18 18.22 7.41
CA SER A 56 17.05 19.00 7.90
C SER A 56 15.85 18.11 8.18
N ASP A 57 15.00 18.52 9.13
CA ASP A 57 13.77 17.82 9.47
C ASP A 57 12.88 17.63 8.22
N GLU A 58 12.84 18.61 7.31
CA GLU A 58 12.09 18.51 6.05
C GLU A 58 12.64 17.42 5.13
N GLU A 59 13.98 17.30 5.03
CA GLU A 59 14.64 16.27 4.22
C GLU A 59 14.42 14.89 4.83
N HIS A 60 14.47 14.79 6.15
CA HIS A 60 14.19 13.55 6.86
C HIS A 60 12.75 13.07 6.61
N VAL A 61 11.76 13.96 6.74
CA VAL A 61 10.36 13.63 6.43
C VAL A 61 10.19 13.30 4.95
N ALA A 62 10.91 14.00 4.05
CA ALA A 62 10.85 13.73 2.62
C ALA A 62 11.40 12.35 2.28
N PHE A 63 12.52 11.96 2.89
CA PHE A 63 13.10 10.64 2.82
C PHE A 63 12.17 9.57 3.38
N LEU A 64 11.55 9.79 4.54
CA LEU A 64 10.58 8.84 5.12
C LEU A 64 9.38 8.63 4.19
N ASN A 65 8.85 9.69 3.60
CA ASN A 65 7.73 9.61 2.65
C ASN A 65 8.11 8.82 1.38
N LEU A 66 9.34 9.03 0.88
CA LEU A 66 9.93 8.24 -0.21
C LEU A 66 10.04 6.76 0.18
N TRP A 67 10.64 6.49 1.34
CA TRP A 67 10.88 5.13 1.85
C TRP A 67 9.58 4.36 2.04
N LEU A 68 8.57 5.00 2.65
CA LEU A 68 7.23 4.43 2.82
C LEU A 68 6.56 4.12 1.49
N SER A 69 6.64 5.04 0.52
CA SER A 69 6.02 4.89 -0.80
C SER A 69 6.65 3.76 -1.62
N HIS A 70 7.98 3.70 -1.63
CA HIS A 70 8.74 2.86 -2.55
C HIS A 70 9.06 1.47 -1.99
N TYR A 71 9.50 1.39 -0.72
CA TYR A 71 10.02 0.15 -0.15
C TYR A 71 9.06 -0.54 0.82
N VAL A 72 8.22 0.22 1.53
CA VAL A 72 7.35 -0.33 2.58
C VAL A 72 5.99 -0.74 2.00
N PHE A 73 5.25 0.20 1.41
CA PHE A 73 3.93 -0.06 0.84
C PHE A 73 3.96 -0.40 -0.64
N CYS A 74 5.11 -0.26 -1.31
CA CYS A 74 5.32 -0.59 -2.73
C CYS A 74 4.17 -0.10 -3.62
N SER A 75 3.89 1.21 -3.57
CA SER A 75 2.79 1.80 -4.34
C SER A 75 2.96 1.46 -5.83
N ARG A 76 1.88 1.04 -6.49
CA ARG A 76 1.87 0.72 -7.94
C ARG A 76 2.20 1.93 -8.83
N SER A 77 2.23 3.13 -8.27
CA SER A 77 2.54 4.35 -9.00
C SER A 77 4.04 4.63 -9.01
N LEU A 78 4.56 5.11 -10.15
CA LEU A 78 5.91 5.67 -10.28
C LEU A 78 6.08 7.04 -9.59
N GLN A 79 5.10 7.39 -8.75
CA GLN A 79 5.02 8.68 -8.05
C GLN A 79 4.98 8.47 -6.55
N ILE A 80 5.64 9.35 -5.81
CA ILE A 80 5.64 9.37 -4.35
C ILE A 80 4.26 9.77 -3.86
N ALA A 81 3.68 8.92 -3.02
CA ALA A 81 2.29 9.06 -2.64
C ALA A 81 2.16 10.04 -1.46
N ARG A 82 1.53 11.19 -1.72
CA ARG A 82 1.27 12.24 -0.72
C ARG A 82 0.49 11.75 0.50
N LYS A 83 -0.24 10.63 0.36
CA LYS A 83 -1.00 9.98 1.44
C LYS A 83 -0.13 9.51 2.61
N PHE A 84 1.17 9.32 2.39
CA PHE A 84 2.09 8.88 3.44
C PHE A 84 2.81 10.03 4.15
N ILE A 85 2.58 11.28 3.77
CA ILE A 85 3.18 12.45 4.45
C ILE A 85 2.81 12.49 5.94
N PRO A 86 1.53 12.35 6.35
CA PRO A 86 1.19 12.38 7.78
C PRO A 86 1.84 11.21 8.55
N MET A 87 2.04 10.08 7.88
CA MET A 87 2.75 8.93 8.44
C MET A 87 4.24 9.20 8.61
N ALA A 88 4.87 9.86 7.63
CA ALA A 88 6.28 10.26 7.70
C ALA A 88 6.52 11.29 8.82
N VAL A 89 5.64 12.28 8.97
CA VAL A 89 5.71 13.27 10.07
C VAL A 89 5.60 12.58 11.42
N GLN A 90 4.61 11.70 11.61
CA GLN A 90 4.47 10.96 12.85
C GLN A 90 5.70 10.10 13.17
N ILE A 91 6.33 9.47 12.17
CA ILE A 91 7.56 8.69 12.39
C ILE A 91 8.71 9.61 12.80
N HIS A 92 8.86 10.76 12.15
CA HIS A 92 9.87 11.77 12.47
C HIS A 92 9.73 12.29 13.90
N GLU A 93 8.50 12.54 14.36
CA GLU A 93 8.21 12.96 15.74
C GLU A 93 8.41 11.86 16.79
N GLY A 94 8.86 10.68 16.37
CA GLY A 94 9.05 9.53 17.25
C GLY A 94 7.74 8.87 17.67
N SER A 95 6.64 9.09 16.93
CA SER A 95 5.41 8.33 17.16
C SER A 95 5.63 6.85 16.89
N HIS A 96 5.02 6.02 17.73
CA HIS A 96 5.29 4.60 17.79
C HIS A 96 4.00 3.82 17.52
N PHE A 97 3.71 3.59 16.23
CA PHE A 97 2.55 2.82 15.78
C PHE A 97 2.95 1.46 15.20
N ALA A 98 1.99 0.53 15.15
CA ALA A 98 2.22 -0.85 14.74
C ALA A 98 2.35 -0.99 13.21
N LEU A 99 3.48 -0.54 12.65
CA LEU A 99 3.79 -0.63 11.21
C LEU A 99 3.67 -2.06 10.68
N GLY A 100 4.06 -3.06 11.48
CA GLY A 100 3.94 -4.46 11.08
C GLY A 100 2.50 -4.89 10.78
N ARG A 101 1.52 -4.38 11.54
CA ARG A 101 0.09 -4.69 11.30
C ARG A 101 -0.44 -4.02 10.04
N LEU A 102 -0.01 -2.78 9.77
CA LEU A 102 -0.39 -2.05 8.55
C LEU A 102 0.17 -2.74 7.30
N LEU A 103 1.45 -3.12 7.34
CA LEU A 103 2.10 -3.85 6.26
C LEU A 103 1.39 -5.18 5.97
N LEU A 104 1.06 -5.93 7.02
CA LEU A 104 0.38 -7.20 6.86
C LEU A 104 -1.01 -7.01 6.24
N ALA A 105 -1.76 -5.99 6.66
CA ALA A 105 -3.04 -5.64 6.06
C ALA A 105 -2.89 -5.29 4.57
N THR A 106 -1.94 -4.43 4.20
CA THR A 106 -1.67 -4.08 2.80
C THR A 106 -1.25 -5.30 1.97
N LEU A 107 -0.44 -6.20 2.54
CA LEU A 107 -0.05 -7.43 1.88
C LEU A 107 -1.26 -8.32 1.59
N TYR A 108 -2.10 -8.59 2.60
CA TYR A 108 -3.30 -9.41 2.42
C TYR A 108 -4.30 -8.79 1.43
N GLU A 109 -4.45 -7.47 1.45
CA GLU A 109 -5.27 -6.75 0.49
C GLU A 109 -4.73 -6.92 -0.94
N SER A 110 -3.42 -6.74 -1.15
CA SER A 110 -2.80 -6.93 -2.47
C SER A 110 -2.92 -8.36 -2.99
N ILE A 111 -2.76 -9.37 -2.10
CA ILE A 111 -2.95 -10.78 -2.46
C ILE A 111 -4.41 -11.03 -2.82
N GLY A 112 -5.36 -10.47 -2.06
CA GLY A 112 -6.78 -10.56 -2.34
C GLY A 112 -7.13 -10.00 -3.71
N GLU A 113 -6.65 -8.80 -4.03
CA GLU A 113 -6.83 -8.16 -5.34
C GLU A 113 -6.27 -9.03 -6.47
N VAL A 114 -5.08 -9.60 -6.30
CA VAL A 114 -4.49 -10.53 -7.28
C VAL A 114 -5.34 -11.80 -7.43
N CYS A 115 -5.80 -12.40 -6.33
CA CYS A 115 -6.65 -13.58 -6.37
C CYS A 115 -7.97 -13.32 -7.11
N ASP A 116 -8.59 -12.16 -6.91
CA ASP A 116 -9.85 -11.81 -7.57
C ASP A 116 -9.66 -11.51 -9.06
N ASN A 117 -8.56 -10.84 -9.43
CA ASN A 117 -8.17 -10.68 -10.82
C ASN A 117 -7.94 -12.03 -11.52
N LEU A 118 -7.29 -12.99 -10.85
CA LEU A 118 -7.09 -14.35 -11.38
C LEU A 118 -8.39 -15.12 -11.56
N LYS A 119 -9.37 -14.96 -10.66
CA LYS A 119 -10.71 -15.56 -10.80
C LYS A 119 -11.49 -14.95 -11.97
N GLY A 120 -11.32 -13.64 -12.21
CA GLY A 120 -11.91 -12.94 -13.36
C GLY A 120 -11.35 -13.37 -14.71
N LEU A 121 -10.15 -13.97 -14.74
CA LEU A 121 -9.50 -14.52 -15.94
C LEU A 121 -9.88 -15.98 -16.23
N ALA A 122 -10.62 -16.66 -15.35
CA ALA A 122 -11.14 -17.98 -15.66
C ALA A 122 -12.26 -17.86 -16.71
N PRO A 123 -12.20 -18.57 -17.85
CA PRO A 123 -13.25 -18.48 -18.86
C PRO A 123 -14.59 -18.88 -18.23
N ALA A 124 -15.59 -18.02 -18.40
CA ALA A 124 -16.95 -18.26 -17.93
C ALA A 124 -17.37 -19.68 -18.36
N LYS A 125 -17.66 -20.55 -17.37
CA LYS A 125 -18.17 -21.88 -17.63
C LYS A 125 -19.38 -21.76 -18.56
N SER A 126 -19.26 -22.38 -19.72
CA SER A 126 -20.27 -22.42 -20.78
C SER A 126 -21.64 -22.77 -20.19
N LYS A 127 -22.60 -21.84 -20.27
CA LYS A 127 -24.00 -22.20 -20.07
C LYS A 127 -24.42 -23.05 -21.26
N SER A 128 -24.40 -24.37 -21.08
CA SER A 128 -24.95 -25.35 -22.02
C SER A 128 -26.44 -25.04 -22.22
N LYS A 129 -26.79 -24.46 -23.38
CA LYS A 129 -28.17 -24.23 -23.79
C LYS A 129 -28.77 -25.58 -24.19
N LYS A 130 -29.38 -26.26 -23.23
CA LYS A 130 -30.24 -27.42 -23.47
C LYS A 130 -31.66 -26.90 -23.71
N THR A 131 -32.05 -26.74 -24.96
CA THR A 131 -33.48 -26.67 -25.33
C THR A 131 -33.72 -27.73 -26.39
N VAL A 132 -34.41 -28.76 -25.90
CA VAL A 132 -34.88 -29.97 -26.55
C VAL A 132 -35.72 -29.64 -27.79
N THR A 133 -35.41 -30.34 -28.87
CA THR A 133 -36.29 -30.59 -30.00
C THR A 133 -37.42 -31.51 -29.57
N ASP A 134 -38.68 -31.15 -29.80
CA ASP A 134 -39.63 -32.15 -30.30
C ASP A 134 -40.78 -31.52 -31.08
N GLY A 135 -41.12 -32.14 -32.19
CA GLY A 135 -42.22 -31.74 -33.07
C GLY A 135 -43.56 -32.28 -32.58
N GLY A 136 -44.63 -31.61 -32.97
CA GLY A 136 -46.00 -32.06 -32.72
C GLY A 136 -47.00 -31.20 -33.47
N PHE A 137 -47.46 -31.71 -34.61
CA PHE A 137 -48.52 -31.19 -35.47
C PHE A 137 -49.89 -31.44 -34.81
N GLU A 138 -50.80 -30.47 -34.83
CA GLU A 138 -52.24 -30.73 -34.98
C GLU A 138 -53.00 -29.50 -35.51
N ALA A 139 -53.96 -29.77 -36.38
CA ALA A 139 -54.79 -28.84 -37.12
C ALA A 139 -56.25 -28.91 -36.66
N ALA A 140 -56.99 -27.79 -36.74
CA ALA A 140 -58.45 -27.64 -37.01
C ALA A 140 -58.92 -26.29 -36.42
N GLY A 141 -59.21 -25.27 -37.23
CA GLY A 141 -60.57 -24.97 -37.73
C GLY A 141 -61.11 -23.72 -36.99
N PRO A 142 -62.20 -23.06 -37.43
CA PRO A 142 -63.17 -23.43 -38.47
C PRO A 142 -62.91 -22.83 -39.86
#